data_AF-A0A1A2KQS2-F1
#
_entry.id   AF-A0A1A2KQS2-F1
#
_cell.length_a   1.000
_cell.length_b   1.000
_cell.length_c   1.000
_cell.angle_alpha   90.00
_cell.angle_beta   90.00
_cell.angle_gamma   90.00
#
_symmetry.space_group_name_H-M   'P 1'
#
loop_
_entity.id
_entity.type
_entity.pdbx_description
1 polymer ?
#
loop_
_entity_poly.entity_id
_entity_poly.type
_entity_poly.pdbx_seq_one_letter_code
_entity_poly.pdbx_strand_id
1 'polypeptide(L)'
;MGSELKVAPGQLRAAAGTESAVGAAVSGLDVGQPLSAAAAAMPGLQSGAACGQVAPIVDGAAKTVGSEVSAHAGKLTSAADAYQRTDDESARRLNSIKPTG
;
A
#
# COMPACT_ATOMS: atom_id res chain seq x y z
N MET A 1 1.28 20.88 -25.74
CA MET A 1 -0.12 20.43 -25.60
C MET A 1 -0.12 19.25 -24.66
N GLY A 2 -0.58 19.43 -23.43
CA GLY A 2 -0.71 18.32 -22.48
C GLY A 2 -1.88 17.45 -22.92
N SER A 3 -1.64 16.15 -23.08
CA SER A 3 -2.72 15.18 -23.28
C SER A 3 -3.72 15.32 -22.14
N GLU A 4 -5.01 15.43 -22.47
CA GLU A 4 -6.08 15.47 -21.49
C GLU A 4 -5.98 14.24 -20.58
N LEU A 5 -5.55 14.47 -19.34
CA LEU A 5 -5.31 13.43 -18.34
C LEU A 5 -6.67 12.88 -17.91
N LYS A 6 -7.17 11.87 -18.63
CA LYS A 6 -8.35 11.11 -18.20
C LYS A 6 -7.95 10.18 -17.07
N VAL A 7 -8.26 10.59 -15.85
CA VAL A 7 -8.09 9.73 -14.69
C VAL A 7 -9.20 8.69 -14.67
N ALA A 8 -8.84 7.43 -14.43
CA ALA A 8 -9.78 6.32 -14.26
C ALA A 8 -9.85 5.93 -12.77
N PRO A 9 -10.83 6.43 -12.00
CA PRO A 9 -10.94 6.14 -10.56
C PRO A 9 -11.00 4.64 -10.24
N GLY A 10 -11.59 3.84 -11.14
CA GLY A 10 -11.61 2.39 -11.02
C GLY A 10 -10.20 1.76 -11.04
N GLN A 11 -9.29 2.27 -11.87
CA GLN A 11 -7.91 1.78 -11.93
C GLN A 11 -7.12 2.20 -10.69
N LEU A 12 -7.36 3.42 -10.17
CA LEU A 12 -6.76 3.86 -8.90
C LEU A 12 -7.18 2.96 -7.74
N ARG A 13 -8.47 2.59 -7.67
CA ARG A 13 -8.96 1.67 -6.63
C ARG A 13 -8.42 0.25 -6.80
N ALA A 14 -8.30 -0.25 -8.02
CA ALA A 14 -7.71 -1.56 -8.29
C ALA A 14 -6.22 -1.60 -7.88
N ALA A 15 -5.46 -0.56 -8.21
CA ALA A 15 -4.07 -0.40 -7.78
C ALA A 15 -3.97 -0.32 -6.25
N ALA A 16 -4.80 0.50 -5.60
CA ALA A 16 -4.87 0.58 -4.14
C ALA A 16 -5.16 -0.78 -3.47
N GLY A 17 -6.09 -1.56 -4.04
CA GLY A 17 -6.39 -2.91 -3.54
C GLY A 17 -5.20 -3.85 -3.67
N THR A 18 -4.48 -3.78 -4.79
CA THR A 18 -3.29 -4.60 -5.04
C THR A 18 -2.15 -4.22 -4.09
N GLU A 19 -1.89 -2.93 -3.92
CA GLU A 19 -0.90 -2.41 -2.98
C GLU A 19 -1.24 -2.79 -1.54
N SER A 20 -2.51 -2.70 -1.13
CA SER A 20 -2.94 -3.15 0.21
C SER A 20 -2.65 -4.63 0.44
N ALA A 21 -2.92 -5.49 -0.57
CA ALA A 21 -2.62 -6.91 -0.50
C ALA A 21 -1.11 -7.18 -0.40
N VAL A 22 -0.30 -6.46 -1.19
CA VAL A 22 1.17 -6.55 -1.13
C VAL A 22 1.70 -6.06 0.21
N GLY A 23 1.21 -4.93 0.73
CA GLY A 23 1.61 -4.38 2.01
C GLY A 23 1.31 -5.33 3.17
N ALA A 24 0.14 -5.97 3.15
CA ALA A 24 -0.24 -7.01 4.09
C ALA A 24 0.66 -8.26 3.97
N ALA A 25 0.95 -8.71 2.75
CA ALA A 25 1.82 -9.86 2.52
C ALA A 25 3.25 -9.62 3.02
N VAL A 26 3.82 -8.45 2.72
CA VAL A 26 5.20 -8.09 3.13
C VAL A 26 5.30 -7.92 4.64
N SER A 27 4.35 -7.23 5.27
CA SER A 27 4.33 -7.07 6.74
C SER A 27 4.08 -8.39 7.46
N GLY A 28 3.39 -9.34 6.82
CA GLY A 28 3.11 -10.68 7.34
C GLY A 28 4.20 -11.74 7.10
N LEU A 29 5.31 -11.41 6.45
CA LEU A 29 6.41 -12.36 6.20
C LEU A 29 7.08 -12.86 7.49
N ASP A 30 6.94 -12.15 8.61
CA ASP A 30 7.43 -12.51 9.94
C ASP A 30 8.89 -13.00 9.96
N VAL A 31 9.76 -12.36 9.15
CA VAL A 31 11.14 -12.80 8.89
C VAL A 31 12.01 -12.79 10.15
N GLY A 32 11.61 -12.03 11.17
CA GLY A 32 12.27 -12.03 12.48
C GLY A 32 12.18 -13.38 13.18
N GLN A 33 11.03 -14.07 13.10
CA GLN A 33 10.80 -15.36 13.78
C GLN A 33 11.79 -16.46 13.35
N PRO A 34 12.00 -16.77 12.06
CA PRO A 34 12.97 -17.78 11.65
C PRO A 34 14.41 -17.38 11.96
N LEU A 35 14.76 -16.08 11.91
CA LEU A 35 16.10 -15.60 12.29
C LEU A 35 16.34 -15.76 13.80
N SER A 36 15.36 -15.43 14.64
CA SER A 36 15.44 -15.68 16.08
C SER A 36 15.48 -17.18 16.41
N ALA A 37 14.73 -18.01 15.69
CA ALA A 37 14.79 -19.47 15.85
C ALA A 37 16.16 -20.04 15.47
N ALA A 38 16.75 -19.57 14.36
CA ALA A 38 18.10 -19.93 13.94
C ALA A 38 19.15 -19.52 15.00
N ALA A 39 19.02 -18.32 15.57
CA ALA A 39 19.89 -17.87 16.66
C ALA A 39 19.82 -18.79 17.88
N ALA A 40 18.62 -19.21 18.27
CA ALA A 40 18.39 -20.12 19.40
C ALA A 40 18.94 -21.54 19.14
N ALA A 41 18.92 -22.00 17.90
CA ALA A 41 19.45 -23.31 17.51
C ALA A 41 20.98 -23.37 17.43
N MET A 42 21.67 -22.22 17.41
CA MET A 42 23.12 -22.12 17.21
C MET A 42 23.83 -21.35 18.36
N PRO A 43 23.69 -21.79 19.63
CA PRO A 43 24.30 -21.10 20.76
C PRO A 43 25.84 -21.16 20.68
N GLY A 44 26.49 -20.03 20.94
CA GLY A 44 27.95 -19.90 20.92
C GLY A 44 28.58 -19.75 19.53
N LEU A 45 27.80 -19.90 18.45
CA LEU A 45 28.25 -19.65 17.08
C LEU A 45 28.04 -18.18 16.72
N GLN A 46 29.04 -17.58 16.05
CA GLN A 46 28.96 -16.21 15.54
C GLN A 46 27.79 -16.00 14.57
N SER A 47 27.47 -17.03 13.77
CA SER A 47 26.30 -17.03 12.88
C SER A 47 24.99 -16.94 13.65
N GLY A 48 24.86 -17.64 14.78
CA GLY A 48 23.69 -17.55 15.65
C GLY A 48 23.52 -16.15 16.24
N ALA A 49 24.61 -15.53 16.70
CA ALA A 49 24.61 -14.16 17.19
C ALA A 49 24.20 -13.15 16.08
N ALA A 50 24.73 -13.31 14.88
CA ALA A 50 24.36 -12.48 13.73
C ALA A 50 22.86 -12.63 13.36
N CYS A 51 22.33 -13.85 13.37
CA CYS A 51 20.90 -14.09 13.14
C CYS A 51 20.03 -13.36 14.18
N GLY A 52 20.41 -13.42 15.46
CA GLY A 52 19.67 -12.75 16.53
C GLY A 52 19.72 -11.22 16.41
N GLN A 53 20.85 -10.67 15.99
CA GLN A 53 21.03 -9.23 15.80
C GLN A 53 20.26 -8.69 14.59
N VAL A 54 20.22 -9.45 13.49
CA VAL A 54 19.58 -9.04 12.23
C VAL A 54 18.06 -9.26 12.25
N ALA A 55 17.55 -10.22 13.04
CA ALA A 55 16.12 -10.52 13.18
C ALA A 55 15.22 -9.28 13.34
N PRO A 56 15.41 -8.41 14.36
CA PRO A 56 14.57 -7.23 14.54
C PRO A 56 14.73 -6.18 13.44
N ILE A 57 15.90 -6.11 12.79
CA ILE A 57 16.17 -5.14 11.72
C ILE A 57 15.34 -5.50 10.48
N VAL A 58 15.38 -6.78 10.08
CA VAL A 58 14.66 -7.25 8.89
C VAL A 58 13.15 -7.24 9.13
N ASP A 59 12.71 -7.65 10.33
CA ASP A 59 11.30 -7.58 10.71
C ASP A 59 10.77 -6.13 10.71
N GLY A 60 11.53 -5.19 11.28
CA GLY A 60 11.21 -3.77 11.24
C GLY A 60 11.17 -3.20 9.82
N ALA A 61 12.12 -3.60 8.96
CA ALA A 61 12.14 -3.17 7.56
C ALA A 61 10.92 -3.70 6.79
N ALA A 62 10.54 -4.97 6.97
CA ALA A 62 9.36 -5.55 6.35
C ALA A 62 8.07 -4.84 6.77
N LYS A 63 7.92 -4.56 8.07
CA LYS A 63 6.78 -3.79 8.61
C LYS A 63 6.73 -2.35 8.07
N THR A 64 7.88 -1.70 7.95
CA THR A 64 7.98 -0.35 7.39
C THR A 64 7.54 -0.34 5.93
N VAL A 65 8.07 -1.25 5.10
CA VAL A 65 7.68 -1.37 3.69
C VAL A 65 6.19 -1.65 3.57
N GLY A 66 5.65 -2.60 4.34
CA GLY A 66 4.22 -2.91 4.34
C GLY A 66 3.34 -1.69 4.70
N SER A 67 3.80 -0.88 5.65
CA SER A 67 3.10 0.34 6.07
C SER A 67 3.13 1.43 5.00
N GLU A 68 4.29 1.67 4.37
CA GLU A 68 4.42 2.67 3.30
C GLU A 68 3.60 2.30 2.07
N VAL A 69 3.59 1.03 1.68
CA VAL A 69 2.76 0.54 0.57
C VAL A 69 1.27 0.71 0.91
N SER A 70 0.85 0.39 2.13
CA SER A 70 -0.53 0.58 2.58
C SER A 70 -0.93 2.06 2.63
N ALA A 71 0.01 2.94 3.01
CA ALA A 71 -0.20 4.38 2.99
C ALA A 71 -0.34 4.92 1.57
N HIS A 72 0.43 4.40 0.61
CA HIS A 72 0.27 4.74 -0.80
C HIS A 72 -1.09 4.29 -1.36
N ALA A 73 -1.53 3.08 -1.02
CA ALA A 73 -2.87 2.61 -1.36
C ALA A 73 -3.97 3.54 -0.84
N GLY A 74 -3.82 4.04 0.40
CA GLY A 74 -4.73 5.03 0.98
C GLY A 74 -4.79 6.34 0.18
N LYS A 75 -3.65 6.81 -0.33
CA LYS A 75 -3.57 8.00 -1.20
C LYS A 75 -4.28 7.77 -2.54
N LEU A 76 -4.11 6.59 -3.15
CA LEU A 76 -4.79 6.23 -4.40
C LEU A 76 -6.31 6.17 -4.23
N THR A 77 -6.79 5.57 -3.14
CA THR A 77 -8.22 5.56 -2.80
C THR A 77 -8.76 6.97 -2.61
N SER A 78 -8.04 7.80 -1.84
CA SER A 78 -8.44 9.20 -1.61
C SER A 78 -8.49 10.01 -2.91
N ALA A 79 -7.54 9.80 -3.81
CA ALA A 79 -7.54 10.41 -5.13
C ALA A 79 -8.74 9.96 -5.97
N ALA A 80 -9.02 8.65 -6.01
CA ALA A 80 -10.18 8.10 -6.72
C ALA A 80 -11.51 8.73 -6.24
N ASP A 81 -11.66 8.89 -4.92
CA ASP A 81 -12.84 9.52 -4.32
C ASP A 81 -12.96 11.01 -4.66
N ALA A 82 -11.83 11.72 -4.70
CA ALA A 82 -11.80 13.13 -5.09
C ALA A 82 -12.21 13.32 -6.56
N TYR A 83 -11.71 12.50 -7.48
CA TYR A 83 -12.09 12.53 -8.89
C TYR A 83 -13.57 12.22 -9.07
N GLN A 84 -14.06 11.15 -8.47
CA GLN A 84 -15.46 10.76 -8.60
C GLN A 84 -16.42 11.83 -8.04
N ARG A 85 -16.08 12.45 -6.89
CA ARG A 85 -16.87 13.56 -6.33
C ARG A 85 -16.95 14.75 -7.29
N THR A 86 -15.83 15.09 -7.92
CA THR A 86 -15.74 16.20 -8.87
C THR A 86 -16.56 15.92 -10.14
N ASP A 87 -16.50 14.68 -10.64
CA ASP A 87 -17.29 14.24 -11.79
C ASP A 87 -18.79 14.28 -11.48
N ASP A 88 -19.21 13.77 -10.32
CA ASP A 88 -20.60 13.77 -9.88
C ASP A 88 -21.14 15.20 -9.72
N GLU A 89 -20.35 16.10 -9.14
CA GLU A 89 -20.72 17.52 -9.01
C GLU A 89 -20.88 18.20 -10.37
N SER A 90 -19.95 17.93 -11.29
CA SER A 90 -19.99 18.47 -12.65
C SER A 90 -21.21 17.94 -13.42
N ALA A 91 -21.50 16.64 -13.31
CA ALA A 91 -22.67 16.03 -13.93
C ALA A 91 -23.98 16.61 -13.37
N ARG A 92 -24.07 16.84 -12.06
CA ARG A 92 -25.24 17.50 -11.44
C ARG A 92 -25.45 18.91 -11.97
N ARG A 93 -24.38 19.71 -12.05
CA ARG A 93 -24.44 21.06 -12.62
C ARG A 93 -24.91 21.02 -14.07
N LEU A 94 -24.33 20.16 -14.91
CA LEU A 94 -24.74 20.00 -16.31
C LEU A 94 -26.22 19.59 -16.44
N ASN A 95 -26.67 18.63 -15.65
CA ASN A 95 -28.08 18.19 -15.65
C ASN A 95 -29.03 19.29 -15.16
N SER A 96 -28.60 20.15 -14.23
CA SER A 96 -29.43 21.27 -13.74
C SER A 96 -29.63 22.40 -14.76
N ILE A 97 -28.73 22.51 -15.74
CA ILE A 97 -28.79 23.55 -16.79
C ILE A 97 -29.43 23.00 -18.08
N LYS A 98 -29.53 21.67 -18.22
CA LYS A 98 -30.18 21.03 -19.38
C LYS A 98 -31.69 21.32 -19.33
N PRO A 99 -32.27 22.03 -20.31
CA PRO A 99 -33.71 22.26 -20.33
C PRO A 99 -34.40 20.91 -20.55
N THR A 100 -35.43 20.63 -19.75
CA THR A 100 -36.38 19.54 -19.99
C THR A 100 -37.16 19.88 -21.26
N GLY A 101 -36.65 19.44 -22.41
CA GLY A 101 -37.35 19.40 -23.68
C GLY A 101 -37.94 18.02 -23.91
#